data_AF-A0A565AZK3-F1
#
_entry.id   AF-A0A565AZK3-F1
#
_cell.length_a   1.000
_cell.length_b   1.000
_cell.length_c   1.000
_cell.angle_alpha   90.00
_cell.angle_beta   90.00
_cell.angle_gamma   90.00
#
_symmetry.space_group_name_H-M   'P 1'
#
loop_
_entity.id
_entity.type
_entity.pdbx_description
1 polymer ?
#
loop_
_entity_poly.entity_id
_entity_poly.type
_entity_poly.pdbx_seq_one_letter_code
_entity_poly.pdbx_strand_id
1 'polypeptide(L)'
;MAPTISIESTNVTKKEHQARAYVTFLAGNVMGTNRIGDPSVVLLRVFKDLEGVVGLAKGLRKVNSVYPLVVAMLPDVPQEHREILRSQGCILREIEPIYPPNDQVSYARDYYIINYSKLRIWNFKDYNKMVFLDADIQVYDNIHELFDLSDGYLHGVIGCFCEKTWSHTPQYTIGYCQQCPDKVRWPAELESPPPPYYNAGMFVFEPNFSTYESLLESLKVTPPSAFAEQGSKPWKFTGKEAHMDREDVKMLVKKWWDIYNDESLDFKPKSLEDAEETLSN
;
A
#
# COMPACT_ATOMS: atom_id res chain seq x y z
N MET A 1 19.73 -65.49 -10.79
CA MET A 1 18.64 -64.52 -10.99
C MET A 1 18.61 -63.66 -9.73
N ALA A 2 19.08 -62.42 -9.83
CA ALA A 2 19.04 -61.45 -8.73
C ALA A 2 17.72 -60.65 -8.84
N PRO A 3 17.07 -60.28 -7.72
CA PRO A 3 15.84 -59.49 -7.80
C PRO A 3 16.20 -58.03 -8.06
N THR A 4 15.61 -57.47 -9.11
CA THR A 4 15.70 -56.06 -9.47
C THR A 4 14.90 -55.26 -8.43
N ILE A 5 15.58 -54.38 -7.69
CA ILE A 5 14.95 -53.40 -6.80
C ILE A 5 14.43 -52.27 -7.67
N SER A 6 13.12 -52.20 -7.84
CA SER A 6 12.42 -51.05 -8.42
C SER A 6 12.49 -49.89 -7.43
N ILE A 7 13.27 -48.87 -7.75
CA ILE A 7 13.23 -47.58 -7.06
C ILE A 7 11.94 -46.89 -7.53
N GLU A 8 10.89 -46.98 -6.72
CA GLU A 8 9.74 -46.10 -6.87
C GLU A 8 10.21 -44.68 -6.60
N SER A 9 10.29 -43.87 -7.65
CA SER A 9 10.40 -42.43 -7.52
C SER A 9 9.11 -41.94 -6.86
N THR A 10 9.16 -41.74 -5.55
CA THR A 10 8.15 -40.97 -4.83
C THR A 10 8.08 -39.60 -5.50
N ASN A 11 7.05 -39.40 -6.30
CA ASN A 11 6.61 -38.08 -6.75
C ASN A 11 6.20 -37.30 -5.50
N VAL A 12 7.19 -36.70 -4.85
CA VAL A 12 6.96 -35.57 -3.96
C VAL A 12 6.50 -34.46 -4.90
N THR A 13 5.18 -34.36 -5.09
CA THR A 13 4.56 -33.13 -5.57
C THR A 13 5.13 -32.01 -4.72
N LYS A 14 6.00 -31.18 -5.31
CA LYS A 14 6.37 -29.90 -4.72
C LYS A 14 5.05 -29.22 -4.39
N LYS A 15 4.69 -29.13 -3.10
CA LYS A 15 3.71 -28.13 -2.67
C LYS A 15 4.23 -26.83 -3.24
N GLU A 16 3.54 -26.27 -4.25
CA GLU A 16 3.72 -24.87 -4.61
C GLU A 16 3.71 -24.09 -3.30
N HIS A 17 4.85 -23.51 -2.95
CA HIS A 17 4.93 -22.67 -1.77
C HIS A 17 3.93 -21.55 -2.03
N GLN A 18 2.92 -21.44 -1.16
CA GLN A 18 1.95 -20.35 -1.16
C GLN A 18 2.71 -19.05 -0.98
N ALA A 19 3.08 -18.39 -2.08
CA ALA A 19 3.87 -17.19 -2.05
C ALA A 19 2.99 -16.05 -1.52
N ARG A 20 3.28 -15.64 -0.28
CA ARG A 20 2.63 -14.56 0.44
C ARG A 20 3.60 -13.39 0.58
N ALA A 21 3.11 -12.17 0.43
CA ALA A 21 3.93 -10.98 0.58
C ALA A 21 3.13 -9.77 1.05
N TYR A 22 3.81 -8.84 1.70
CA TYR A 22 3.32 -7.47 1.80
C TYR A 22 3.60 -6.75 0.48
N VAL A 23 2.74 -5.82 0.11
CA VAL A 23 2.96 -4.97 -1.07
C VAL A 23 2.66 -3.52 -0.76
N THR A 24 3.52 -2.63 -1.24
CA THR A 24 3.30 -1.19 -1.20
C THR A 24 3.50 -0.58 -2.59
N PHE A 25 3.15 0.69 -2.75
CA PHE A 25 3.25 1.40 -4.01
C PHE A 25 4.09 2.67 -3.88
N LEU A 26 5.01 2.87 -4.81
CA LEU A 26 5.85 4.06 -4.89
C LEU A 26 5.83 4.65 -6.30
N ALA A 27 5.40 5.90 -6.42
CA ALA A 27 5.46 6.67 -7.66
C ALA A 27 6.58 7.71 -7.57
N GLY A 28 7.31 7.91 -8.67
CA GLY A 28 8.28 8.97 -8.79
C GLY A 28 7.65 10.32 -9.16
N ASN A 29 8.42 11.12 -9.91
CA ASN A 29 8.00 12.42 -10.39
C ASN A 29 7.22 12.29 -11.70
N VAL A 30 5.92 12.61 -11.67
CA VAL A 30 5.13 12.70 -12.91
C VAL A 30 5.58 13.93 -13.70
N MET A 31 6.52 13.73 -14.61
CA MET A 31 6.84 14.65 -15.71
C MET A 31 5.68 14.65 -16.70
N GLY A 32 4.56 15.31 -16.36
CA GLY A 32 3.39 15.32 -17.23
C GLY A 32 2.21 16.16 -16.75
N THR A 33 2.10 16.43 -15.45
CA THR A 33 1.14 17.43 -14.97
C THR A 33 1.83 18.79 -14.95
N ASN A 34 1.64 19.59 -16.00
CA ASN A 34 2.02 21.02 -16.07
C ASN A 34 1.38 21.91 -14.97
N ARG A 35 0.80 21.30 -13.93
CA ARG A 35 0.07 21.97 -12.84
C ARG A 35 0.79 21.94 -11.49
N ILE A 36 1.83 21.12 -11.31
CA ILE A 36 2.71 21.21 -10.13
C ILE A 36 3.97 21.99 -10.56
N GLY A 37 3.82 23.31 -10.68
CA GLY A 37 4.83 24.22 -11.23
C GLY A 37 6.09 24.44 -10.38
N ASP A 38 6.38 23.60 -9.38
CA ASP A 38 7.60 23.70 -8.56
C ASP A 38 8.31 22.34 -8.45
N PRO A 39 9.41 22.14 -9.19
CA PRO A 39 10.28 20.96 -9.10
C PRO A 39 10.74 20.62 -7.68
N SER A 40 10.86 21.61 -6.79
CA SER A 40 11.31 21.44 -5.41
C SER A 40 10.28 20.71 -4.55
N VAL A 41 8.99 21.02 -4.74
CA VAL A 41 7.87 20.38 -4.01
C VAL A 41 7.66 18.94 -4.46
N VAL A 42 7.90 18.69 -5.75
CA VAL A 42 7.80 17.38 -6.40
C VAL A 42 8.91 16.45 -5.92
N LEU A 43 10.17 16.92 -5.95
CA LEU A 43 11.32 16.18 -5.44
C LEU A 43 11.18 15.84 -3.95
N LEU A 44 10.76 16.81 -3.12
CA LEU A 44 10.49 16.59 -1.70
C LEU A 44 9.41 15.54 -1.43
N ARG A 45 8.46 15.31 -2.35
CA ARG A 45 7.42 14.28 -2.19
C ARG A 45 8.00 12.88 -2.39
N VAL A 46 8.80 12.67 -3.43
CA VAL A 46 9.37 11.35 -3.74
C VAL A 46 10.37 10.91 -2.68
N PHE A 47 11.21 11.82 -2.19
CA PHE A 47 12.10 11.53 -1.04
C PHE A 47 11.31 11.12 0.21
N LYS A 48 10.19 11.79 0.45
CA LYS A 48 9.34 11.53 1.61
C LYS A 48 8.58 10.22 1.52
N ASP A 49 8.12 9.83 0.34
CA ASP A 49 7.44 8.55 0.16
C ASP A 49 8.44 7.37 0.23
N LEU A 50 9.71 7.59 -0.16
CA LEU A 50 10.81 6.65 0.09
C LEU A 50 11.04 6.40 1.58
N GLU A 51 11.12 7.47 2.41
CA GLU A 51 11.27 7.34 3.87
C GLU A 51 10.14 6.49 4.47
N GLY A 52 8.92 6.65 3.97
CA GLY A 52 7.77 5.83 4.33
C GLY A 52 7.98 4.35 4.09
N VAL A 53 8.37 3.99 2.85
CA VAL A 53 8.62 2.59 2.48
C VAL A 53 9.76 1.98 3.29
N VAL A 54 10.84 2.73 3.53
CA VAL A 54 11.96 2.28 4.39
C VAL A 54 11.48 2.06 5.82
N GLY A 55 10.71 3.01 6.37
CA GLY A 55 10.11 2.89 7.70
C GLY A 55 9.19 1.68 7.84
N LEU A 56 8.40 1.37 6.81
CA LEU A 56 7.57 0.17 6.74
C LEU A 56 8.41 -1.11 6.68
N ALA A 57 9.45 -1.16 5.85
CA ALA A 57 10.36 -2.30 5.76
C ALA A 57 11.02 -2.60 7.12
N LYS A 58 11.50 -1.56 7.82
CA LYS A 58 12.05 -1.68 9.18
C LYS A 58 10.99 -2.12 10.19
N GLY A 59 9.76 -1.61 10.10
CA GLY A 59 8.65 -2.04 10.94
C GLY A 59 8.34 -3.53 10.82
N LEU A 60 8.20 -4.02 9.59
CA LEU A 60 7.99 -5.44 9.31
C LEU A 60 9.14 -6.30 9.86
N ARG A 61 10.39 -5.82 9.76
CA ARG A 61 11.55 -6.50 10.33
C ARG A 61 11.54 -6.51 11.85
N LYS A 62 11.17 -5.40 12.49
CA LYS A 62 11.06 -5.27 13.95
C LYS A 62 10.09 -6.29 14.55
N VAL A 63 8.98 -6.56 13.85
CA VAL A 63 7.98 -7.54 14.26
C VAL A 63 8.31 -8.97 13.78
N ASN A 64 9.55 -9.19 13.34
CA ASN A 64 10.07 -10.47 12.84
C ASN A 64 9.19 -11.08 11.74
N SER A 65 8.71 -10.25 10.82
CA SER A 65 7.96 -10.76 9.68
C SER A 65 8.81 -11.71 8.83
N VAL A 66 8.22 -12.84 8.44
CA VAL A 66 8.85 -13.82 7.55
C VAL A 66 8.52 -13.58 6.07
N TYR A 67 7.52 -12.73 5.79
CA TYR A 67 7.09 -12.42 4.42
C TYR A 67 7.82 -11.18 3.89
N PRO A 68 8.20 -11.17 2.59
CA PRO A 68 8.90 -10.06 1.98
C PRO A 68 7.97 -8.84 1.79
N LEU A 69 8.58 -7.68 1.58
CA LEU A 69 7.91 -6.47 1.11
C LEU A 69 8.20 -6.26 -0.37
N VAL A 70 7.15 -6.32 -1.18
CA VAL A 70 7.18 -5.99 -2.60
C VAL A 70 6.84 -4.51 -2.78
N VAL A 71 7.66 -3.77 -3.52
CA VAL A 71 7.40 -2.38 -3.86
C VAL A 71 7.02 -2.30 -5.33
N ALA A 72 5.72 -2.13 -5.59
CA ALA A 72 5.23 -1.80 -6.93
C ALA A 72 5.61 -0.35 -7.24
N MET A 73 6.48 -0.15 -8.22
CA MET A 73 7.04 1.16 -8.53
C MET A 73 6.82 1.56 -9.97
N LEU A 74 6.70 2.87 -10.21
CA LEU A 74 6.65 3.40 -11.57
C LEU A 74 8.06 3.61 -12.15
N PRO A 75 8.20 3.69 -13.50
CA PRO A 75 9.50 3.87 -14.14
C PRO A 75 10.22 5.18 -13.74
N ASP A 76 9.46 6.18 -13.28
CA ASP A 76 9.96 7.50 -12.89
C ASP A 76 10.58 7.56 -11.48
N VAL A 77 10.59 6.44 -10.73
CA VAL A 77 11.31 6.35 -9.45
C VAL A 77 12.82 6.40 -9.71
N PRO A 78 13.57 7.37 -9.13
CA PRO A 78 15.01 7.52 -9.35
C PRO A 78 15.81 6.26 -9.02
N GLN A 79 16.85 5.98 -9.80
CA GLN A 79 17.71 4.81 -9.61
C GLN A 79 18.33 4.75 -8.20
N GLU A 80 18.76 5.88 -7.66
CA GLU A 80 19.27 5.98 -6.28
C GLU A 80 18.24 5.50 -5.24
N HIS A 81 16.96 5.83 -5.43
CA HIS A 81 15.89 5.37 -4.53
C HIS A 81 15.66 3.87 -4.66
N ARG A 82 15.74 3.33 -5.88
CA ARG A 82 15.66 1.88 -6.13
C ARG A 82 16.79 1.15 -5.39
N GLU A 83 18.01 1.68 -5.44
CA GLU A 83 19.17 1.13 -4.73
C GLU A 83 19.00 1.17 -3.21
N ILE A 84 18.45 2.25 -2.65
CA ILE A 84 18.10 2.36 -1.23
C ILE A 84 17.05 1.30 -0.84
N LEU A 85 16.02 1.10 -1.64
CA LEU A 85 15.00 0.10 -1.35
C LEU A 85 15.54 -1.34 -1.42
N ARG A 86 16.37 -1.65 -2.42
CA ARG A 86 17.06 -2.94 -2.51
C ARG A 86 17.98 -3.18 -1.31
N SER A 87 18.74 -2.16 -0.90
CA SER A 87 19.61 -2.27 0.28
C SER A 87 18.83 -2.47 1.58
N GLN A 88 17.54 -2.13 1.60
CA GLN A 88 16.60 -2.42 2.69
C GLN A 88 15.88 -3.77 2.54
N GLY A 89 16.27 -4.61 1.58
CA GLY A 89 15.72 -5.96 1.36
C GLY A 89 14.33 -5.98 0.72
N CYS A 90 13.90 -4.88 0.09
CA CYS A 90 12.65 -4.81 -0.64
C CYS A 90 12.77 -5.49 -2.01
N ILE A 91 11.74 -6.21 -2.43
CA ILE A 91 11.61 -6.74 -3.79
C ILE A 91 10.99 -5.66 -4.66
N LEU A 92 11.69 -5.19 -5.68
CA LEU A 92 11.17 -4.14 -6.55
C LEU A 92 10.41 -4.71 -7.74
N ARG A 93 9.29 -4.09 -8.10
CA ARG A 93 8.53 -4.43 -9.30
C ARG A 93 8.12 -3.19 -10.04
N GLU A 94 8.74 -2.98 -11.19
CA GLU A 94 8.31 -1.92 -12.10
C GLU A 94 6.92 -2.26 -12.68
N ILE A 95 6.02 -1.29 -12.69
CA ILE A 95 4.66 -1.40 -13.22
C ILE A 95 4.35 -0.23 -14.14
N GLU A 96 3.49 -0.49 -15.13
CA GLU A 96 3.03 0.55 -16.04
C GLU A 96 1.99 1.46 -15.37
N PRO A 97 2.06 2.78 -15.57
CA PRO A 97 1.07 3.70 -15.02
C PRO A 97 -0.34 3.41 -15.56
N ILE A 98 -1.35 3.76 -14.76
CA ILE A 98 -2.76 3.70 -15.14
C ILE A 98 -3.36 5.10 -15.04
N TYR A 99 -4.06 5.51 -16.10
CA TYR A 99 -4.79 6.76 -16.17
C TYR A 99 -6.27 6.46 -16.49
N PRO A 100 -7.24 7.07 -15.79
CA PRO A 100 -8.64 6.99 -16.16
C PRO A 100 -8.88 7.76 -17.49
N PRO A 101 -9.88 7.36 -18.29
CA PRO A 101 -10.06 7.85 -19.66
C PRO A 101 -10.49 9.32 -19.77
N ASN A 102 -11.06 9.92 -18.72
CA ASN A 102 -11.51 11.31 -18.72
C ASN A 102 -10.66 12.18 -17.79
N ASP A 103 -10.02 13.18 -18.38
CA ASP A 103 -9.21 14.25 -17.78
C ASP A 103 -10.05 15.42 -17.21
N GLN A 104 -11.38 15.36 -17.33
CA GLN A 104 -12.29 16.45 -16.97
C GLN A 104 -12.66 16.54 -15.48
N VAL A 105 -12.29 15.55 -14.66
CA VAL A 105 -12.54 15.63 -13.21
C VAL A 105 -11.42 16.43 -12.55
N SER A 106 -11.76 17.53 -11.87
CA SER A 106 -10.83 18.20 -10.97
C SER A 106 -10.60 17.32 -9.75
N TYR A 107 -9.62 16.42 -9.82
CA TYR A 107 -9.13 15.72 -8.64
C TYR A 107 -8.72 16.72 -7.57
N ALA A 108 -8.83 16.34 -6.29
CA ALA A 108 -8.35 17.20 -5.20
C ALA A 108 -6.87 17.58 -5.36
N ARG A 109 -6.06 16.76 -6.07
CA ARG A 109 -4.70 17.05 -6.55
C ARG A 109 -4.42 16.25 -7.83
N ASP A 110 -3.75 16.86 -8.82
CA ASP A 110 -3.52 16.26 -10.15
C ASP A 110 -2.68 14.96 -10.11
N TYR A 111 -1.81 14.80 -9.12
CA TYR A 111 -0.99 13.58 -9.00
C TYR A 111 -1.78 12.36 -8.51
N TYR A 112 -3.00 12.50 -8.01
CA TYR A 112 -3.78 11.35 -7.52
C TYR A 112 -4.24 10.41 -8.61
N ILE A 113 -4.23 10.87 -9.85
CA ILE A 113 -4.48 10.03 -11.01
C ILE A 113 -3.53 8.82 -11.00
N ILE A 114 -2.30 9.01 -10.54
CA ILE A 114 -1.29 7.96 -10.53
C ILE A 114 -1.59 6.84 -9.54
N ASN A 115 -2.43 7.08 -8.51
CA ASN A 115 -2.80 6.08 -7.53
C ASN A 115 -3.62 4.94 -8.14
N TYR A 116 -4.28 5.16 -9.28
CA TYR A 116 -4.92 4.06 -10.02
C TYR A 116 -3.92 3.02 -10.49
N SER A 117 -2.63 3.36 -10.59
CA SER A 117 -1.55 2.39 -10.89
C SER A 117 -1.43 1.32 -9.81
N LYS A 118 -1.91 1.56 -8.58
CA LYS A 118 -2.01 0.51 -7.54
C LYS A 118 -2.80 -0.71 -8.02
N LEU A 119 -3.75 -0.57 -8.96
CA LEU A 119 -4.51 -1.70 -9.50
C LEU A 119 -3.62 -2.75 -10.19
N ARG A 120 -2.41 -2.40 -10.62
CA ARG A 120 -1.46 -3.35 -11.23
C ARG A 120 -1.04 -4.47 -10.28
N ILE A 121 -1.14 -4.29 -8.96
CA ILE A 121 -0.76 -5.32 -7.98
C ILE A 121 -1.62 -6.59 -8.09
N TRP A 122 -2.84 -6.50 -8.63
CA TRP A 122 -3.65 -7.69 -8.92
C TRP A 122 -3.07 -8.58 -10.02
N ASN A 123 -2.10 -8.10 -10.79
CA ASN A 123 -1.41 -8.90 -11.81
C ASN A 123 -0.16 -9.63 -11.28
N PHE A 124 0.16 -9.53 -9.99
CA PHE A 124 1.29 -10.23 -9.37
C PHE A 124 0.96 -11.70 -9.06
N LYS A 125 0.67 -12.47 -10.11
CA LYS A 125 0.11 -13.85 -10.07
C LYS A 125 1.03 -14.90 -9.47
N ASP A 126 2.29 -14.56 -9.27
CA ASP A 126 3.26 -15.38 -8.56
C ASP A 126 3.07 -15.35 -7.04
N TYR A 127 2.19 -14.49 -6.52
CA TYR A 127 1.69 -14.52 -5.15
C TYR A 127 0.25 -14.99 -5.13
N ASN A 128 -0.11 -15.81 -4.14
CA ASN A 128 -1.48 -16.28 -3.97
C ASN A 128 -2.29 -15.37 -3.02
N LYS A 129 -1.63 -14.64 -2.12
CA LYS A 129 -2.27 -13.69 -1.21
C LYS A 129 -1.29 -12.59 -0.83
N MET A 130 -1.77 -11.36 -0.84
CA MET A 130 -0.97 -10.20 -0.50
C MET A 130 -1.71 -9.29 0.48
N VAL A 131 -0.94 -8.62 1.33
CA VAL A 131 -1.43 -7.54 2.19
C VAL A 131 -0.88 -6.23 1.65
N PHE A 132 -1.74 -5.39 1.09
CA PHE A 132 -1.37 -4.04 0.69
C PHE A 132 -1.22 -3.17 1.95
N LEU A 133 -0.13 -2.42 2.02
CA LEU A 133 0.14 -1.42 3.05
C LEU A 133 0.65 -0.16 2.37
N ASP A 134 -0.04 0.97 2.57
CA ASP A 134 0.46 2.26 2.12
C ASP A 134 1.78 2.61 2.80
N ALA A 135 2.61 3.38 2.11
CA ALA A 135 3.94 3.75 2.62
C ALA A 135 3.89 4.52 3.96
N ASP A 136 2.73 5.10 4.32
CA ASP A 136 2.50 5.80 5.59
C ASP A 136 1.94 4.93 6.71
N ILE A 137 1.88 3.62 6.49
CA ILE A 137 1.58 2.63 7.53
C ILE A 137 2.84 2.24 8.29
N GLN A 138 2.68 2.02 9.59
CA GLN A 138 3.70 1.43 10.45
C GLN A 138 3.13 0.21 11.18
N VAL A 139 3.95 -0.84 11.30
CA VAL A 139 3.59 -2.11 11.91
C VAL A 139 4.28 -2.22 13.26
N TYR A 140 3.49 -2.34 14.33
CA TYR A 140 3.99 -2.40 15.72
C TYR A 140 3.99 -3.81 16.31
N ASP A 141 3.12 -4.68 15.80
CA ASP A 141 3.01 -6.09 16.18
C ASP A 141 2.96 -6.95 14.92
N ASN A 142 3.25 -8.23 15.05
CA ASN A 142 3.19 -9.16 13.93
C ASN A 142 1.73 -9.33 13.47
N ILE A 143 1.50 -9.24 12.15
CA ILE A 143 0.16 -9.28 11.52
C ILE A 143 -0.01 -10.46 10.56
N HIS A 144 0.69 -11.57 10.80
CA HIS A 144 0.66 -12.76 9.92
C HIS A 144 -0.72 -13.39 9.79
N GLU A 145 -1.56 -13.27 10.82
CA GLU A 145 -2.93 -13.77 10.84
C GLU A 145 -3.80 -13.19 9.70
N LEU A 146 -3.43 -12.03 9.15
CA LEU A 146 -4.10 -11.44 7.99
C LEU A 146 -4.02 -12.34 6.75
N PHE A 147 -2.94 -13.11 6.60
CA PHE A 147 -2.80 -14.05 5.48
C PHE A 147 -3.68 -15.29 5.63
N ASP A 148 -4.25 -15.53 6.81
CA ASP A 148 -5.13 -16.67 7.09
C ASP A 148 -6.62 -16.30 7.01
N LEU A 149 -6.95 -15.04 6.68
CA LEU A 149 -8.30 -14.62 6.32
C LEU A 149 -8.81 -15.39 5.11
N SER A 150 -10.13 -15.62 5.05
CA SER A 150 -10.74 -16.46 4.01
C SER A 150 -10.55 -15.91 2.60
N ASP A 151 -10.22 -16.80 1.66
CA ASP A 151 -10.13 -16.52 0.22
C ASP A 151 -11.52 -16.19 -0.37
N GLY A 152 -11.53 -15.55 -1.54
CA GLY A 152 -12.72 -15.10 -2.26
C GLY A 152 -13.22 -13.71 -1.87
N TYR A 153 -12.48 -12.98 -1.03
CA TYR A 153 -12.88 -11.68 -0.49
C TYR A 153 -11.76 -10.64 -0.54
N LEU A 154 -12.14 -9.38 -0.70
CA LEU A 154 -11.29 -8.24 -0.37
C LEU A 154 -11.53 -7.87 1.10
N HIS A 155 -10.52 -8.05 1.95
CA HIS A 155 -10.62 -7.65 3.37
C HIS A 155 -10.00 -6.27 3.54
N GLY A 156 -10.81 -5.28 3.95
CA GLY A 156 -10.34 -3.90 4.15
C GLY A 156 -10.87 -3.33 5.46
N VAL A 157 -10.20 -2.30 5.96
CA VAL A 157 -10.63 -1.57 7.15
C VAL A 157 -11.69 -0.54 6.77
N ILE A 158 -12.75 -0.40 7.55
CA ILE A 158 -13.79 0.61 7.30
C ILE A 158 -13.20 2.03 7.39
N GLY A 159 -13.47 2.85 6.38
CA GLY A 159 -13.10 4.27 6.37
C GLY A 159 -14.07 5.14 7.16
N CYS A 160 -13.76 6.43 7.36
CA CYS A 160 -14.74 7.41 7.86
C CYS A 160 -15.07 8.47 6.79
N PHE A 161 -16.33 8.94 6.82
CA PHE A 161 -16.81 10.15 6.17
C PHE A 161 -16.58 11.44 6.99
N CYS A 162 -15.74 11.38 8.03
CA CYS A 162 -15.50 12.46 8.99
C CYS A 162 -14.59 13.57 8.45
N GLU A 163 -13.78 13.24 7.43
CA GLU A 163 -12.73 14.11 6.91
C GLU A 163 -13.31 15.23 6.04
N LYS A 164 -12.69 16.42 6.06
CA LYS A 164 -13.16 17.60 5.31
C LYS A 164 -13.28 17.34 3.80
N THR A 165 -12.54 16.38 3.27
CA THR A 165 -12.65 15.92 1.87
C THR A 165 -14.05 15.40 1.53
N TRP A 166 -14.79 14.87 2.50
CA TRP A 166 -16.16 14.41 2.36
C TRP A 166 -17.21 15.53 2.51
N SER A 167 -16.81 16.79 2.70
CA SER A 167 -17.72 17.91 2.99
C SER A 167 -18.81 18.18 1.94
N HIS A 168 -18.65 17.64 0.74
CA HIS A 168 -19.63 17.72 -0.34
C HIS A 168 -20.67 16.58 -0.30
N THR A 169 -20.57 15.65 0.65
CA THR A 169 -21.43 14.46 0.74
C THR A 169 -22.44 14.56 1.87
N PRO A 170 -23.65 13.98 1.72
CA PRO A 170 -24.65 13.93 2.78
C PRO A 170 -24.12 13.35 4.09
N GLN A 171 -23.29 12.30 4.01
CA GLN A 171 -22.68 11.57 5.12
C GLN A 171 -21.90 12.52 6.04
N TYR A 172 -21.09 13.40 5.46
CA TYR A 172 -20.33 14.41 6.22
C TYR A 172 -21.27 15.45 6.83
N THR A 173 -22.23 15.97 6.05
CA THR A 173 -23.16 17.02 6.51
C THR A 173 -23.97 16.59 7.72
N ILE A 174 -24.42 15.34 7.76
CA ILE A 174 -25.16 14.79 8.91
C ILE A 174 -24.24 14.38 10.07
N GLY A 175 -22.92 14.31 9.85
CA GLY A 175 -21.96 13.83 10.85
C GLY A 175 -21.91 12.31 11.02
N TYR A 176 -22.36 11.55 10.00
CA TYR A 176 -22.35 10.09 10.01
C TYR A 176 -20.93 9.54 9.90
N CYS A 177 -20.59 8.61 10.79
CA CYS A 177 -19.27 8.00 10.90
C CYS A 177 -19.41 6.48 10.89
N GLN A 178 -18.88 5.80 9.87
CA GLN A 178 -18.95 4.33 9.81
C GLN A 178 -18.11 3.65 10.90
N GLN A 179 -17.09 4.33 11.43
CA GLN A 179 -16.26 3.83 12.53
C GLN A 179 -16.92 4.03 13.90
N CYS A 180 -17.86 4.98 14.01
CA CYS A 180 -18.59 5.32 15.23
C CYS A 180 -20.10 5.44 14.93
N PRO A 181 -20.77 4.35 14.51
CA PRO A 181 -22.17 4.39 14.04
C PRO A 181 -23.15 4.83 15.13
N ASP A 182 -22.79 4.68 16.40
CA ASP A 182 -23.61 5.11 17.54
C ASP A 182 -23.58 6.63 17.78
N LYS A 183 -22.58 7.35 17.23
CA LYS A 183 -22.45 8.80 17.42
C LYS A 183 -23.58 9.56 16.71
N VAL A 184 -23.88 9.16 15.49
CA VAL A 184 -24.99 9.67 14.68
C VAL A 184 -25.57 8.48 13.91
N ARG A 185 -26.81 8.12 14.23
CA ARG A 185 -27.54 7.11 13.47
C ARG A 185 -27.95 7.66 12.11
N TRP A 186 -27.94 6.81 11.09
CA TRP A 186 -28.44 7.18 9.78
C TRP A 186 -29.92 7.61 9.87
N PRO A 187 -30.29 8.82 9.39
CA PRO A 187 -31.66 9.30 9.48
C PRO A 187 -32.64 8.36 8.76
N ALA A 188 -33.76 8.04 9.40
CA ALA A 188 -34.76 7.11 8.86
C ALA A 188 -35.50 7.70 7.64
N GLU A 189 -35.46 9.01 7.50
CA GLU A 189 -36.09 9.77 6.41
C GLU A 189 -35.24 9.79 5.13
N LEU A 190 -33.97 9.40 5.22
CA LEU A 190 -33.09 9.24 4.06
C LEU A 190 -33.21 7.83 3.47
N GLU A 191 -32.83 7.69 2.19
CA GLU A 191 -32.63 6.38 1.57
C GLU A 191 -31.66 5.52 2.38
N SER A 192 -31.61 4.22 2.11
CA SER A 192 -30.68 3.29 2.79
C SER A 192 -29.25 3.87 2.84
N PRO A 193 -28.50 3.64 3.93
CA PRO A 193 -27.13 4.12 4.04
C PRO A 193 -26.30 3.64 2.85
N PRO A 194 -25.30 4.44 2.42
CA PRO A 194 -24.44 4.08 1.30
C PRO A 194 -23.75 2.74 1.56
N PRO A 195 -23.35 2.00 0.50
CA PRO A 195 -22.49 0.84 0.64
C PRO A 195 -21.25 1.17 1.49
N PRO A 196 -20.74 0.21 2.29
CA PRO A 196 -19.57 0.44 3.13
C PRO A 196 -18.39 0.97 2.31
N TYR A 197 -17.84 2.09 2.74
CA TYR A 197 -16.57 2.61 2.25
C TYR A 197 -15.42 2.06 3.10
N TYR A 198 -14.36 1.59 2.46
CA TYR A 198 -13.16 1.08 3.13
C TYR A 198 -11.99 2.05 2.93
N ASN A 199 -11.12 2.13 3.92
CA ASN A 199 -9.84 2.81 3.83
C ASN A 199 -8.90 1.99 2.93
N ALA A 200 -8.42 2.60 1.85
CA ALA A 200 -7.59 1.92 0.87
C ALA A 200 -6.08 1.92 1.23
N GLY A 201 -5.73 2.33 2.45
CA GLY A 201 -4.37 2.29 2.97
C GLY A 201 -3.93 0.88 3.33
N MET A 202 -4.86 0.02 3.75
CA MET A 202 -4.57 -1.39 4.05
C MET A 202 -5.70 -2.32 3.65
N PHE A 203 -5.35 -3.38 2.93
CA PHE A 203 -6.30 -4.44 2.56
C PHE A 203 -5.57 -5.75 2.23
N VAL A 204 -6.29 -6.87 2.39
CA VAL A 204 -5.84 -8.21 2.01
C VAL A 204 -6.58 -8.66 0.75
N PHE A 205 -5.85 -9.17 -0.23
CA PHE A 205 -6.40 -9.58 -1.52
C PHE A 205 -5.63 -10.76 -2.12
N GLU A 206 -6.26 -11.41 -3.10
CA GLU A 206 -5.64 -12.44 -3.94
C GLU A 206 -5.35 -11.85 -5.32
N PRO A 207 -4.08 -11.77 -5.75
CA PRO A 207 -3.76 -11.41 -7.13
C PRO A 207 -4.46 -12.36 -8.11
N ASN A 208 -5.24 -11.77 -9.03
CA ASN A 208 -6.07 -12.51 -9.96
C ASN A 208 -6.26 -11.71 -11.24
N PHE A 209 -5.89 -12.30 -12.38
CA PHE A 209 -5.93 -11.61 -13.68
C PHE A 209 -7.36 -11.21 -14.10
N SER A 210 -8.36 -12.06 -13.86
CA SER A 210 -9.75 -11.74 -14.20
C SER A 210 -10.29 -10.59 -13.35
N THR A 211 -9.93 -10.55 -12.06
CA THR A 211 -10.25 -9.43 -11.17
C THR A 211 -9.55 -8.16 -11.64
N TYR A 212 -8.26 -8.26 -11.98
CA TYR A 212 -7.47 -7.17 -12.53
C TYR A 212 -8.12 -6.55 -13.78
N GLU A 213 -8.46 -7.35 -14.79
CA GLU A 213 -9.14 -6.87 -16.01
C GLU A 213 -10.50 -6.23 -15.69
N SER A 214 -11.27 -6.83 -14.77
CA SER A 214 -12.56 -6.28 -14.33
C SER A 214 -12.41 -4.92 -13.64
N LEU A 215 -11.36 -4.74 -12.84
CA LEU A 215 -11.03 -3.46 -12.20
C LEU A 215 -10.66 -2.40 -13.24
N LEU A 216 -9.87 -2.75 -14.26
CA LEU A 216 -9.53 -1.84 -15.34
C LEU A 216 -10.74 -1.45 -16.19
N GLU A 217 -11.63 -2.39 -16.49
CA GLU A 217 -12.85 -2.08 -17.23
C GLU A 217 -13.79 -1.19 -16.41
N SER A 218 -13.93 -1.50 -15.11
CA SER A 218 -14.70 -0.68 -14.17
C SER A 218 -14.16 0.74 -14.08
N LEU A 219 -12.83 0.91 -14.07
CA LEU A 219 -12.18 2.23 -14.06
C LEU A 219 -12.57 3.09 -15.26
N LYS A 220 -12.82 2.49 -16.44
CA LYS A 220 -13.18 3.26 -17.64
C LYS A 220 -14.55 3.91 -17.55
N VAL A 221 -15.47 3.27 -16.83
CA VAL A 221 -16.88 3.69 -16.76
C VAL A 221 -17.27 4.29 -15.42
N THR A 222 -16.48 4.07 -14.37
CA THR A 222 -16.73 4.62 -13.03
C THR A 222 -16.35 6.09 -13.00
N PRO A 223 -17.29 7.01 -12.68
CA PRO A 223 -16.95 8.42 -12.49
C PRO A 223 -15.87 8.56 -11.42
N PRO A 224 -14.71 9.18 -11.72
CA PRO A 224 -13.70 9.41 -10.72
C PRO A 224 -14.29 10.24 -9.59
N SER A 225 -14.19 9.72 -8.37
CA SER A 225 -14.55 10.51 -7.20
C SER A 225 -13.47 11.57 -6.96
N ALA A 226 -13.83 12.69 -6.35
CA ALA A 226 -12.86 13.69 -5.87
C ALA A 226 -11.94 13.13 -4.75
N PHE A 227 -12.12 11.85 -4.41
CA PHE A 227 -11.48 11.18 -3.32
C PHE A 227 -10.00 10.96 -3.59
N ALA A 228 -9.21 11.44 -2.65
CA ALA A 228 -7.90 10.94 -2.38
C ALA A 228 -7.62 11.18 -0.90
N GLU A 229 -7.31 10.12 -0.16
CA GLU A 229 -6.95 10.24 1.25
C GLU A 229 -5.71 11.12 1.37
N GLN A 230 -5.83 12.20 2.14
CA GLN A 230 -4.65 12.80 2.76
C GLN A 230 -4.35 11.94 3.98
N GLY A 231 -3.54 10.89 3.79
CA GLY A 231 -2.95 10.17 4.91
C GLY A 231 -2.07 11.10 5.74
N SER A 232 -2.12 10.97 7.06
CA SER A 232 -1.17 11.63 7.97
C SER A 232 0.20 10.98 7.81
N LYS A 233 1.12 11.66 7.14
CA LYS A 233 2.48 11.17 6.89
C LYS A 233 3.40 11.52 8.07
N PRO A 234 3.90 10.55 8.88
CA PRO A 234 4.71 10.85 10.07
C PRO A 234 5.97 11.68 9.77
N TRP A 235 6.61 11.44 8.62
CA TRP A 235 7.77 12.19 8.12
C TRP A 235 7.44 13.61 7.60
N LYS A 236 6.16 13.98 7.56
CA LYS A 236 5.70 15.36 7.31
C LYS A 236 5.31 16.09 8.59
N PHE A 237 5.57 15.52 9.77
CA PHE A 237 5.27 16.17 11.03
C PHE A 237 6.10 17.45 11.21
N THR A 238 5.47 18.61 11.10
CA THR A 238 6.11 19.92 11.35
C THR A 238 5.72 20.54 12.68
N GLY A 239 4.69 19.99 13.34
CA GLY A 239 4.11 20.51 14.57
C GLY A 239 3.21 21.74 14.39
N LYS A 240 2.96 22.18 13.15
CA LYS A 240 2.21 23.43 12.85
C LYS A 240 0.78 23.19 12.40
N GLU A 241 0.48 22.01 11.86
CA GLU A 241 -0.83 21.66 11.36
C GLU A 241 -1.82 21.32 12.49
N ALA A 242 -3.11 21.31 12.17
CA ALA A 242 -4.17 21.03 13.14
C ALA A 242 -3.95 19.68 13.85
N HIS A 243 -4.23 19.65 15.16
CA HIS A 243 -4.14 18.47 16.02
C HIS A 243 -2.74 17.89 16.23
N MET A 244 -1.68 18.53 15.72
CA MET A 244 -0.30 18.10 15.95
C MET A 244 0.23 18.40 17.37
N ASP A 245 -0.50 19.19 18.14
CA ASP A 245 -0.25 19.45 19.55
C ASP A 245 -0.62 18.27 20.44
N ARG A 246 -1.43 17.31 19.96
CA ARG A 246 -1.87 16.15 20.73
C ARG A 246 -0.70 15.23 21.09
N GLU A 247 -0.68 14.79 22.34
CA GLU A 247 0.39 13.92 22.87
C GLU A 247 0.42 12.54 22.22
N ASP A 248 -0.74 11.99 21.84
CA ASP A 248 -0.81 10.71 21.13
C ASP A 248 -0.22 10.79 19.72
N VAL A 249 -0.45 11.89 18.99
CA VAL A 249 0.17 12.14 17.69
C VAL A 249 1.70 12.26 17.83
N LYS A 250 2.19 13.05 18.79
CA LYS A 250 3.63 13.18 19.06
C LYS A 250 4.27 11.84 19.41
N MET A 251 3.60 11.05 20.25
CA MET A 251 4.04 9.70 20.60
C MET A 251 4.15 8.80 19.37
N LEU A 252 3.14 8.79 18.49
CA LEU A 252 3.15 7.97 17.28
C LEU A 252 4.26 8.39 16.32
N VAL A 253 4.46 9.70 16.12
CA VAL A 253 5.55 10.24 15.30
C VAL A 253 6.91 9.85 15.87
N LYS A 254 7.09 9.97 17.19
CA LYS A 254 8.32 9.54 17.86
C LYS A 254 8.56 8.05 17.65
N LYS A 255 7.55 7.19 17.87
CA LYS A 255 7.66 5.75 17.67
C LYS A 255 8.03 5.40 16.22
N TRP A 256 7.50 6.13 15.25
CA TRP A 256 7.85 5.95 13.84
C TRP A 256 9.31 6.28 13.58
N TRP A 257 9.80 7.44 14.05
CA TRP A 257 11.21 7.82 13.92
C TRP A 257 12.16 6.92 14.70
N ASP A 258 11.75 6.43 15.86
CA ASP A 258 12.52 5.45 16.65
C ASP A 258 12.74 4.16 15.83
N ILE A 259 11.78 3.72 15.02
CA ILE A 259 11.93 2.57 14.11
C ILE A 259 12.79 2.93 12.90
N TYR A 260 12.51 4.07 12.26
CA TYR A 260 13.21 4.48 11.05
C TYR A 260 14.72 4.66 11.29
N ASN A 261 15.09 5.29 12.41
CA ASN A 261 16.48 5.59 12.76
C ASN A 261 17.21 4.42 13.45
N ASP A 262 16.54 3.30 13.71
CA ASP A 262 17.19 2.13 14.30
C ASP A 262 18.01 1.39 13.23
N GLU A 263 19.34 1.53 13.29
CA GLU A 263 20.30 0.86 12.40
C GLU A 263 20.34 -0.66 12.63
N SER A 264 19.95 -1.15 13.82
CA SER A 264 19.87 -2.59 14.06
C SER A 264 18.79 -3.26 13.21
N LEU A 265 17.81 -2.47 12.76
CA LEU A 265 16.77 -2.85 11.83
C LEU A 265 17.16 -2.64 10.36
N ASP A 266 18.39 -2.22 10.01
CA ASP A 266 18.80 -2.25 8.61
C ASP A 266 18.90 -3.69 8.10
N PHE A 267 18.61 -3.89 6.81
CA PHE A 267 18.67 -5.22 6.21
C PHE A 267 20.11 -5.74 6.20
N LYS A 268 20.27 -6.99 6.63
CA LYS A 268 21.56 -7.69 6.64
C LYS A 268 21.43 -8.89 5.69
N PRO A 269 22.08 -8.88 4.51
CA PRO A 269 22.02 -10.02 3.61
C PRO A 269 22.60 -11.26 4.30
N LYS A 270 21.93 -12.41 4.15
CA LYS A 270 22.33 -13.67 4.82
C LYS A 270 23.55 -14.32 4.17
N SER A 271 23.86 -13.96 2.92
CA SER A 271 25.05 -14.40 2.18
C SER A 271 25.41 -13.41 1.06
N LEU A 272 26.60 -13.56 0.46
CA LEU A 272 27.05 -12.78 -0.70
C LEU A 272 26.21 -13.09 -1.96
N GLU A 273 25.70 -14.32 -2.10
CA GLU A 273 24.81 -14.73 -3.20
C GLU A 273 23.43 -14.08 -3.06
N ASP A 274 22.88 -13.98 -1.84
CA ASP A 274 21.62 -13.26 -1.58
C ASP A 274 21.76 -11.75 -1.86
N ALA A 275 22.95 -11.19 -1.65
CA ALA A 275 23.24 -9.78 -1.96
C ALA A 275 23.26 -9.55 -3.48
N GLU A 276 23.83 -10.46 -4.26
CA GLU A 276 23.83 -10.39 -5.72
C GLU A 276 22.43 -10.58 -6.31
N GLU A 277 21.61 -11.50 -5.79
CA GLU A 277 20.22 -11.71 -6.24
C GLU A 277 19.29 -10.53 -5.86
N THR A 278 19.57 -9.84 -4.74
CA THR A 278 18.88 -8.59 -4.36
C THR A 278 19.27 -7.40 -5.24
N LEU A 279 20.51 -7.38 -5.76
CA LEU A 279 21.02 -6.31 -6.64
C LEU A 279 20.70 -6.53 -8.12
N SER A 280 20.44 -7.78 -8.53
CA SER A 280 20.23 -8.17 -9.94
C SER A 280 18.77 -8.36 -10.37
N ASN A 281 17.82 -8.31 -9.42
CA ASN A 281 16.37 -8.27 -9.68
C ASN A 281 15.77 -6.85 -9.50
#